data_AF-W7AZS1-F1
#
_entry.id   AF-W7AZS1-F1
#
_cell.length_a   1.000
_cell.length_b   1.000
_cell.length_c   1.000
_cell.angle_alpha   90.00
_cell.angle_beta   90.00
_cell.angle_gamma   90.00
#
_symmetry.space_group_name_H-M   'P 1'
#
loop_
_entity.id
_entity.type
_entity.pdbx_description
1 polymer ?
#
loop_
_entity_poly.entity_id
_entity_poly.type
_entity_poly.pdbx_seq_one_letter_code
_entity_poly.pdbx_strand_id
1 'polypeptide(L)'
;MNKKQMKKLASVLTVASILGTSIATPLNVISTEAFASEAGGSRATSYSAPNLVKITGEQTTSGNIFKYKEIDFGRYLYESKNITRGTDELEGWGLVDGVKSSLVSVSKSSISMRLNKAISGSIYASIPISTTVGKKYYVSYDLDYNQSASLEEGEDRVRVMAHMQTIKGGDTSENLFTATYGDKTESRSNGFTFTSTLSDVDIITEFGRTKVFGDSNPNGYRQTVLKNLQVREDFSDQAQDMLNALFTTPNVTTLKSGVTQADIDEVQAIIDAVVVPENKTALQNKLNPAKEQVAVRTEDQAKQAVDALFNNNMPTSNAIKSTTTQKAIDDAQKLVDAITNATVKAARQADLNKAQSLLDVKKAAAAAAEEARQATAKQAVDALFTSNSPTSNAIKPTTTQKAIDDAQKLVDAITDIGVKAVRQSDLNKAQNLLDAKNEAEATEQAKQAAAKQAVDTLFNNDTSTSNAIKPTTTQKEINDAQRLVDAMTDAAVKAARQADLDKAQSLLDARTDQVAADQEQKAVANYAVNQLFVSNTPTTDTIKTSTDQEAIDSAQAEINKISDPSLKTGLQTNLDRAQELLNERNALTKQAEQAVDELFNNGDKNGSLKAEIRSRGD
;
A
#
# COMPACT_ATOMS: atom_id res chain seq x y z
N MET A 1 -20.54 -26.84 14.08
CA MET A 1 -20.43 -26.88 15.55
C MET A 1 -19.28 -27.82 15.90
N ASN A 2 -18.10 -27.31 16.28
CA ASN A 2 -16.87 -28.12 16.38
C ASN A 2 -16.15 -27.98 17.74
N LYS A 3 -15.83 -29.16 18.27
CA LYS A 3 -15.05 -29.48 19.47
C LYS A 3 -13.68 -28.79 19.48
N LYS A 4 -13.45 -27.85 20.40
CA LYS A 4 -12.13 -27.56 21.03
C LYS A 4 -12.28 -26.53 22.16
N GLN A 5 -12.96 -26.94 23.23
CA GLN A 5 -12.79 -26.33 24.55
C GLN A 5 -12.02 -27.30 25.44
N MET A 6 -11.24 -26.75 26.36
CA MET A 6 -10.35 -27.40 27.33
C MET A 6 -8.97 -27.83 26.82
N LYS A 7 -7.99 -26.93 26.98
CA LYS A 7 -6.70 -27.17 27.64
C LYS A 7 -5.81 -25.94 27.48
N LYS A 8 -5.47 -25.31 28.61
CA LYS A 8 -4.16 -24.74 28.99
C LYS A 8 -4.34 -23.57 29.95
N LEU A 9 -4.46 -23.94 31.23
CA LEU A 9 -4.03 -23.14 32.37
C LEU A 9 -2.51 -23.36 32.52
N ALA A 10 -1.83 -22.31 32.98
CA ALA A 10 -0.47 -22.23 33.53
C ALA A 10 0.65 -21.64 32.65
N SER A 11 1.25 -20.61 33.25
CA SER A 11 2.60 -20.05 33.08
C SER A 11 2.81 -19.00 31.99
N VAL A 12 3.09 -17.74 32.38
CA VAL A 12 4.46 -17.19 32.46
C VAL A 12 4.40 -15.86 33.24
N LEU A 13 5.14 -15.85 34.34
CA LEU A 13 5.56 -14.69 35.14
C LEU A 13 6.82 -14.09 34.49
N THR A 14 7.03 -12.78 34.67
CA THR A 14 8.27 -12.00 34.44
C THR A 14 8.48 -11.40 33.04
N VAL A 15 8.43 -10.07 32.93
CA VAL A 15 9.55 -9.12 32.70
C VAL A 15 8.93 -7.73 32.47
N ALA A 16 9.11 -6.81 33.41
CA ALA A 16 8.86 -5.38 33.20
C ALA A 16 10.12 -4.61 33.59
N SER A 17 10.84 -4.12 32.59
CA SER A 17 11.82 -3.04 32.73
C SER A 17 12.08 -2.40 31.36
N ILE A 18 12.33 -1.08 31.38
CA ILE A 18 12.98 -0.23 30.35
C ILE A 18 12.00 0.67 29.55
N LEU A 19 11.79 1.92 30.00
CA LEU A 19 12.43 3.15 29.46
C LEU A 19 11.88 4.43 30.16
N GLY A 20 12.79 5.26 30.70
CA GLY A 20 12.61 6.70 30.88
C GLY A 20 12.83 7.44 29.54
N THR A 21 12.76 8.76 29.38
CA THR A 21 13.00 9.92 30.24
C THR A 21 12.53 11.20 29.53
N SER A 22 12.41 12.31 30.28
CA SER A 22 12.54 13.74 29.90
C SER A 22 11.37 14.39 29.12
N ILE A 23 10.90 15.62 29.40
CA ILE A 23 11.64 16.87 29.68
C ILE A 23 10.89 17.80 30.67
N ALA A 24 11.71 18.46 31.49
CA ALA A 24 11.63 19.63 32.40
C ALA A 24 10.49 20.68 32.33
N THR A 25 9.84 20.91 33.50
CA THR A 25 9.70 22.14 34.38
C THR A 25 9.85 23.57 33.82
N PRO A 26 9.31 24.66 34.47
CA PRO A 26 9.17 24.81 35.94
C PRO A 26 7.98 25.58 36.57
N LEU A 27 7.79 25.27 37.86
CA LEU A 27 7.51 26.13 39.02
C LEU A 27 6.36 27.16 38.96
N ASN A 28 5.35 26.95 39.82
CA ASN A 28 5.04 27.99 40.79
C ASN A 28 4.72 27.39 42.18
N VAL A 29 5.33 28.00 43.18
CA VAL A 29 5.46 27.56 44.57
C VAL A 29 4.28 28.08 45.39
N ILE A 30 3.55 27.21 46.08
CA ILE A 30 2.94 27.54 47.37
C ILE A 30 3.22 26.36 48.31
N SER A 31 4.12 26.63 49.25
CA SER A 31 4.46 25.79 50.40
C SER A 31 3.32 25.75 51.42
N THR A 32 3.00 24.56 51.94
CA THR A 32 2.94 24.32 53.39
C THR A 32 2.95 22.82 53.69
N GLU A 33 3.98 22.46 54.44
CA GLU A 33 4.17 21.38 55.43
C GLU A 33 3.92 19.91 55.07
N ALA A 34 4.99 19.16 55.29
CA ALA A 34 5.15 17.74 55.11
C ALA A 34 4.44 16.95 56.22
N PHE A 35 3.73 15.90 55.82
CA PHE A 35 3.75 14.62 56.53
C PHE A 35 4.07 13.53 55.52
N ALA A 36 5.15 12.80 55.81
CA ALA A 36 5.53 11.60 55.10
C ALA A 36 4.70 10.42 55.62
N SER A 37 4.07 9.67 54.71
CA SER A 37 3.98 8.21 54.82
C SER A 37 3.74 7.58 53.45
N GLU A 38 4.74 6.83 53.01
CA GLU A 38 4.78 5.59 52.22
C GLU A 38 3.76 5.26 51.12
N ALA A 39 4.33 4.63 50.08
CA ALA A 39 3.78 4.32 48.77
C ALA A 39 2.78 3.15 48.74
N GLY A 40 1.90 3.15 47.71
CA GLY A 40 1.28 1.92 47.21
C GLY A 40 -0.14 2.04 46.66
N GLY A 41 -0.38 2.89 45.65
CA GLY A 41 -1.70 3.00 45.01
C GLY A 41 -1.87 2.04 43.83
N SER A 42 -2.61 0.95 44.02
CA SER A 42 -3.32 0.27 42.94
C SER A 42 -4.83 0.31 43.16
N ARG A 43 -5.44 0.91 42.14
CA ARG A 43 -6.83 1.02 41.69
C ARG A 43 -7.85 0.00 42.22
N ALA A 44 -9.04 0.55 42.46
CA ALA A 44 -10.33 -0.08 42.69
C ALA A 44 -10.44 -0.92 43.98
N THR A 45 -10.41 -0.24 45.13
CA THR A 45 -10.98 -0.80 46.35
C THR A 45 -12.48 -0.61 46.30
N SER A 46 -13.24 -1.70 46.24
CA SER A 46 -14.64 -1.69 46.64
C SER A 46 -14.70 -1.18 48.08
N TYR A 47 -15.12 0.07 48.26
CA TYR A 47 -15.41 0.63 49.57
C TYR A 47 -16.72 0.00 50.06
N SER A 48 -16.65 -1.26 50.49
CA SER A 48 -17.59 -1.74 51.48
C SER A 48 -17.35 -0.84 52.70
N ALA A 49 -18.36 -0.09 53.13
CA ALA A 49 -18.29 0.64 54.38
C ALA A 49 -18.66 -0.35 55.50
N PRO A 50 -17.69 -1.08 56.10
CA PRO A 50 -18.00 -1.92 57.23
C PRO A 50 -18.55 -1.01 58.33
N ASN A 51 -19.64 -1.42 58.96
CA ASN A 51 -20.13 -0.76 60.16
C ASN A 51 -18.96 -0.69 61.18
N LEU A 52 -18.55 0.52 61.58
CA LEU A 52 -17.35 0.74 62.40
C LEU A 52 -17.56 0.48 63.90
N VAL A 53 -18.76 0.04 64.27
CA VAL A 53 -19.07 -0.33 65.65
C VAL A 53 -18.27 -1.56 66.09
N LYS A 54 -17.40 -1.36 67.09
CA LYS A 54 -16.67 -2.44 67.76
C LYS A 54 -17.19 -2.59 69.19
N ILE A 55 -17.34 -3.84 69.64
CA ILE A 55 -17.40 -4.13 71.07
C ILE A 55 -16.04 -4.72 71.43
N THR A 56 -15.22 -3.96 72.15
CA THR A 56 -14.00 -4.46 72.78
C THR A 56 -14.29 -4.72 74.25
N GLY A 57 -14.45 -5.99 74.61
CA GLY A 57 -14.44 -6.45 75.99
C GLY A 57 -13.15 -7.21 76.24
N GLU A 58 -12.23 -6.66 77.04
CA GLU A 58 -11.15 -7.46 77.64
C GLU A 58 -11.71 -8.20 78.86
N GLN A 59 -11.68 -9.53 78.81
CA GLN A 59 -11.92 -10.33 80.00
C GLN A 59 -10.66 -10.32 80.86
N THR A 60 -10.60 -9.43 81.87
CA THR A 60 -9.60 -9.54 82.94
C THR A 60 -10.21 -10.26 84.13
N THR A 61 -9.82 -11.52 84.34
CA THR A 61 -10.18 -12.30 85.52
C THR A 61 -9.36 -11.82 86.73
N SER A 62 -9.92 -10.89 87.51
CA SER A 62 -9.56 -10.71 88.92
C SER A 62 -10.68 -9.99 89.66
N GLY A 63 -11.45 -10.74 90.46
CA GLY A 63 -12.57 -10.22 91.28
C GLY A 63 -13.86 -10.03 90.50
N ASN A 64 -15.01 -10.25 91.14
CA ASN A 64 -16.35 -10.21 90.54
C ASN A 64 -16.81 -8.80 90.12
N ILE A 65 -16.07 -8.14 89.24
CA ILE A 65 -16.36 -6.81 88.69
C ILE A 65 -16.14 -6.87 87.18
N PHE A 66 -17.21 -6.74 86.39
CA PHE A 66 -17.11 -6.48 84.95
C PHE A 66 -17.24 -4.96 84.74
N LYS A 67 -16.15 -4.31 84.33
CA LYS A 67 -16.15 -2.91 83.89
C LYS A 67 -16.36 -2.87 82.37
N TYR A 68 -17.47 -2.31 81.89
CA TYR A 68 -17.37 -1.51 80.67
C TYR A 68 -16.54 -0.29 81.07
N LYS A 69 -15.42 -0.04 80.39
CA LYS A 69 -14.43 0.96 80.79
C LYS A 69 -15.07 2.36 80.86
N GLU A 70 -15.45 2.71 82.08
CA GLU A 70 -15.48 4.04 82.69
C GLU A 70 -15.82 5.21 81.76
N ILE A 71 -17.09 5.60 81.76
CA ILE A 71 -17.45 7.01 81.62
C ILE A 71 -17.49 7.58 83.04
N ASP A 72 -16.44 8.32 83.42
CA ASP A 72 -16.49 9.26 84.53
C ASP A 72 -16.81 10.65 83.96
N PHE A 73 -18.07 11.06 84.04
CA PHE A 73 -18.43 12.46 83.81
C PHE A 73 -18.31 13.20 85.14
N GLY A 74 -17.22 13.94 85.25
CA GLY A 74 -16.85 14.69 86.43
C GLY A 74 -17.98 15.51 87.04
N ARG A 75 -18.09 15.34 88.37
CA ARG A 75 -18.80 16.17 89.36
C ARG A 75 -20.33 16.21 89.25
N TYR A 76 -20.96 15.09 89.62
CA TYR A 76 -21.77 14.95 90.86
C TYR A 76 -22.51 13.60 90.81
N LEU A 77 -22.01 12.55 91.47
CA LEU A 77 -22.80 11.34 91.77
C LEU A 77 -22.44 10.78 93.15
N TYR A 78 -23.49 10.55 93.95
CA TYR A 78 -23.47 9.70 95.14
C TYR A 78 -23.06 8.28 94.74
N GLU A 79 -22.11 7.69 95.47
CA GLU A 79 -21.69 6.28 95.48
C GLU A 79 -21.82 5.47 94.17
N SER A 80 -20.70 5.31 93.44
CA SER A 80 -20.58 4.31 92.38
C SER A 80 -20.62 2.88 92.95
N LYS A 81 -21.65 2.10 92.59
CA LYS A 81 -21.76 0.66 92.90
C LYS A 81 -22.04 -0.17 91.63
N ASN A 82 -21.47 -1.37 91.62
CA ASN A 82 -21.09 -2.18 90.45
C ASN A 82 -22.24 -2.78 89.63
N ILE A 83 -22.07 -2.90 88.30
CA ILE A 83 -22.92 -3.73 87.44
C ILE A 83 -22.52 -5.21 87.64
N THR A 84 -23.47 -6.08 88.02
CA THR A 84 -23.23 -7.52 88.24
C THR A 84 -23.76 -8.35 87.07
N ARG A 85 -22.92 -9.27 86.54
CA ARG A 85 -23.13 -10.08 85.33
C ARG A 85 -24.09 -11.27 85.58
N GLY A 86 -25.11 -11.43 84.73
CA GLY A 86 -25.74 -12.72 84.42
C GLY A 86 -24.94 -13.40 83.29
N THR A 87 -24.72 -14.70 83.40
CA THR A 87 -23.77 -15.50 82.61
C THR A 87 -24.06 -15.54 81.10
N ASP A 88 -22.97 -15.65 80.34
CA ASP A 88 -22.83 -15.86 78.89
C ASP A 88 -23.08 -14.64 77.98
N GLU A 89 -22.46 -14.66 76.79
CA GLU A 89 -22.31 -13.56 75.82
C GLU A 89 -23.59 -12.71 75.67
N LEU A 90 -23.63 -11.51 76.26
CA LEU A 90 -24.85 -10.69 76.27
C LEU A 90 -25.02 -9.89 74.98
N GLU A 91 -25.75 -10.49 74.04
CA GLU A 91 -27.01 -9.89 73.62
C GLU A 91 -27.99 -9.97 74.81
N GLY A 92 -28.12 -8.94 75.65
CA GLY A 92 -29.11 -8.97 76.72
C GLY A 92 -28.95 -7.96 77.86
N TRP A 93 -29.96 -7.96 78.72
CA TRP A 93 -30.22 -6.97 79.76
C TRP A 93 -29.35 -7.15 81.02
N GLY A 94 -28.60 -6.12 81.41
CA GLY A 94 -27.90 -6.00 82.69
C GLY A 94 -28.66 -5.09 83.68
N LEU A 95 -28.61 -5.42 84.97
CA LEU A 95 -29.19 -4.60 86.05
C LEU A 95 -28.24 -3.47 86.43
N VAL A 96 -28.77 -2.25 86.59
CA VAL A 96 -28.02 -1.10 87.12
C VAL A 96 -28.13 -1.11 88.65
N ASP A 97 -27.03 -1.36 89.36
CA ASP A 97 -27.05 -1.42 90.83
C ASP A 97 -27.29 -0.03 91.44
N GLY A 98 -28.14 0.04 92.48
CA GLY A 98 -28.65 1.29 93.06
C GLY A 98 -30.08 1.69 92.62
N VAL A 99 -30.60 1.14 91.52
CA VAL A 99 -32.00 1.25 91.11
C VAL A 99 -32.50 -0.16 90.85
N LYS A 100 -33.06 -0.83 91.88
CA LYS A 100 -33.42 -2.28 91.89
C LYS A 100 -34.44 -2.75 90.83
N SER A 101 -34.62 -2.02 89.74
CA SER A 101 -35.62 -2.31 88.72
C SER A 101 -35.32 -1.67 87.36
N SER A 102 -34.06 -1.33 87.02
CA SER A 102 -33.69 -0.79 85.69
C SER A 102 -32.74 -1.73 84.94
N LEU A 103 -32.97 -1.91 83.64
CA LEU A 103 -32.25 -2.84 82.77
C LEU A 103 -31.61 -2.07 81.60
N VAL A 104 -30.33 -2.33 81.30
CA VAL A 104 -29.62 -1.80 80.11
C VAL A 104 -29.07 -2.97 79.30
N SER A 105 -29.29 -2.98 77.99
CA SER A 105 -28.71 -3.94 77.05
C SER A 105 -27.95 -3.16 75.98
N VAL A 106 -26.70 -3.54 75.72
CA VAL A 106 -25.85 -2.92 74.69
C VAL A 106 -25.37 -4.01 73.74
N SER A 107 -25.55 -3.79 72.45
CA SER A 107 -25.06 -4.66 71.37
C SER A 107 -24.25 -3.86 70.36
N LYS A 108 -23.76 -4.53 69.30
CA LYS A 108 -22.98 -3.90 68.22
C LYS A 108 -23.81 -2.92 67.38
N SER A 109 -25.13 -2.89 67.54
CA SER A 109 -26.00 -2.02 66.75
C SER A 109 -27.21 -1.52 67.52
N SER A 110 -27.28 -1.75 68.83
CA SER A 110 -28.41 -1.30 69.65
C SER A 110 -28.02 -1.00 71.08
N ILE A 111 -28.70 -0.04 71.68
CA ILE A 111 -28.68 0.25 73.11
C ILE A 111 -30.14 0.29 73.56
N SER A 112 -30.54 -0.63 74.42
CA SER A 112 -31.89 -0.68 74.99
C SER A 112 -31.79 -0.38 76.48
N MET A 113 -32.62 0.52 76.98
CA MET A 113 -32.75 0.80 78.40
C MET A 113 -34.21 0.70 78.80
N ARG A 114 -34.49 0.04 79.91
CA ARG A 114 -35.80 -0.08 80.53
C ARG A 114 -35.72 0.38 81.97
N LEU A 115 -36.50 1.39 82.32
CA LEU A 115 -36.64 1.91 83.68
C LEU A 115 -37.99 1.47 84.24
N ASN A 116 -37.98 0.75 85.36
CA ASN A 116 -39.21 0.42 86.10
C ASN A 116 -39.36 1.26 87.39
N LYS A 117 -38.50 2.26 87.63
CA LYS A 117 -38.60 3.22 88.75
C LYS A 117 -37.99 4.59 88.39
N ALA A 118 -38.45 5.66 89.04
CA ALA A 118 -37.91 7.01 88.88
C ALA A 118 -36.42 7.07 89.21
N ILE A 119 -35.66 7.80 88.39
CA ILE A 119 -34.25 8.12 88.63
C ILE A 119 -34.07 9.63 88.69
N SER A 120 -33.29 10.11 89.68
CA SER A 120 -32.88 11.51 89.77
C SER A 120 -31.48 11.64 89.17
N GLY A 121 -31.38 11.71 87.83
CA GLY A 121 -30.09 11.75 87.13
C GLY A 121 -30.22 11.38 85.65
N SER A 122 -29.10 11.44 84.92
CA SER A 122 -28.97 10.91 83.55
C SER A 122 -28.20 9.58 83.59
N ILE A 123 -28.58 8.62 82.76
CA ILE A 123 -27.83 7.38 82.51
C ILE A 123 -27.15 7.51 81.15
N TYR A 124 -25.88 7.13 81.07
CA TYR A 124 -25.11 7.14 79.82
C TYR A 124 -24.73 5.71 79.44
N ALA A 125 -24.86 5.38 78.15
CA ALA A 125 -24.29 4.18 77.55
C ALA A 125 -23.47 4.60 76.34
N SER A 126 -22.27 4.04 76.17
CA SER A 126 -21.42 4.34 75.03
C SER A 126 -21.05 3.11 74.20
N ILE A 127 -20.81 3.37 72.92
CA ILE A 127 -20.25 2.41 71.98
C ILE A 127 -18.99 3.05 71.37
N PRO A 128 -17.80 2.47 71.60
CA PRO A 128 -16.59 2.96 70.96
C PRO A 128 -16.56 2.61 69.48
N ILE A 129 -16.09 3.54 68.67
CA ILE A 129 -15.86 3.39 67.24
C ILE A 129 -14.42 3.80 66.91
N SER A 130 -13.75 3.00 66.08
CA SER A 130 -12.45 3.40 65.53
C SER A 130 -12.68 4.29 64.31
N THR A 131 -12.01 5.44 64.30
CA THR A 131 -12.09 6.45 63.25
C THR A 131 -10.69 6.87 62.82
N THR A 132 -10.61 7.61 61.73
CA THR A 132 -9.39 8.20 61.20
C THR A 132 -9.49 9.72 61.36
N VAL A 133 -8.46 10.33 61.94
CA VAL A 133 -8.40 11.78 62.15
C VAL A 133 -8.56 12.52 60.82
N GLY A 134 -9.40 13.55 60.81
CA GLY A 134 -9.74 14.37 59.65
C GLY A 134 -10.85 13.79 58.76
N LYS A 135 -11.32 12.56 59.02
CA LYS A 135 -12.40 11.94 58.23
C LYS A 135 -13.78 12.26 58.79
N LYS A 136 -14.75 12.39 57.90
CA LYS A 136 -16.16 12.61 58.23
C LYS A 136 -16.88 11.29 58.34
N TYR A 137 -17.80 11.19 59.29
CA TYR A 137 -18.56 9.99 59.57
C TYR A 137 -20.05 10.33 59.65
N TYR A 138 -20.88 9.40 59.15
CA TYR A 138 -22.33 9.43 59.31
C TYR A 138 -22.75 8.35 60.30
N VAL A 139 -23.48 8.77 61.33
CA VAL A 139 -24.10 7.92 62.33
C VAL A 139 -25.58 7.86 62.01
N SER A 140 -26.13 6.68 61.77
CA SER A 140 -27.56 6.46 61.61
C SER A 140 -28.07 5.49 62.66
N TYR A 141 -29.25 5.76 63.22
CA TYR A 141 -29.88 4.90 64.21
C TYR A 141 -31.40 5.08 64.18
N ASP A 142 -32.12 4.04 64.59
CA ASP A 142 -33.54 4.13 64.90
C ASP A 142 -33.71 4.26 66.41
N LEU A 143 -34.60 5.14 66.84
CA LEU A 143 -34.95 5.30 68.23
C LEU A 143 -36.41 4.89 68.42
N ASP A 144 -36.64 3.82 69.19
CA ASP A 144 -37.95 3.43 69.66
C ASP A 144 -38.14 3.87 71.11
N TYR A 145 -39.31 4.42 71.40
CA TYR A 145 -39.76 4.67 72.76
C TYR A 145 -41.01 3.84 73.05
N ASN A 146 -41.04 3.14 74.19
CA ASN A 146 -42.14 2.28 74.63
C ASN A 146 -42.48 2.57 76.10
N GLN A 147 -43.76 2.70 76.42
CA GLN A 147 -44.24 2.88 77.80
C GLN A 147 -45.41 1.94 78.11
N SER A 148 -45.49 1.43 79.34
CA SER A 148 -46.65 0.66 79.82
C SER A 148 -47.84 1.58 80.17
N ALA A 149 -49.07 1.10 79.98
CA ALA A 149 -50.32 1.88 79.92
C ALA A 149 -50.87 2.53 81.22
N SER A 150 -50.05 3.05 82.14
CA SER A 150 -50.58 3.64 83.38
C SER A 150 -49.73 4.72 84.04
N LEU A 151 -49.00 5.54 83.27
CA LEU A 151 -48.15 6.61 83.83
C LEU A 151 -48.72 7.98 83.42
N GLU A 152 -48.75 8.93 84.36
CA GLU A 152 -49.10 10.34 84.07
C GLU A 152 -48.04 11.01 83.18
N GLU A 153 -48.49 12.03 82.43
CA GLU A 153 -47.68 12.81 81.48
C GLU A 153 -46.46 13.44 82.19
N GLY A 154 -45.26 13.17 81.67
CA GLY A 154 -44.03 13.73 82.22
C GLY A 154 -42.91 13.70 81.20
N GLU A 155 -42.09 14.76 81.18
CA GLU A 155 -41.02 14.98 80.20
C GLU A 155 -39.91 13.93 80.29
N ASP A 156 -39.71 13.17 79.20
CA ASP A 156 -38.53 12.33 79.01
C ASP A 156 -37.56 12.94 78.00
N ARG A 157 -36.26 12.84 78.30
CA ARG A 157 -35.19 13.31 77.41
C ARG A 157 -34.30 12.13 77.06
N VAL A 158 -34.26 11.74 75.78
CA VAL A 158 -33.23 10.85 75.26
C VAL A 158 -32.38 11.64 74.28
N ARG A 159 -31.06 11.66 74.49
CA ARG A 159 -30.09 12.30 73.60
C ARG A 159 -29.12 11.25 73.10
N VAL A 160 -28.90 11.22 71.79
CA VAL A 160 -27.81 10.45 71.19
C VAL A 160 -26.78 11.46 70.70
N MET A 161 -25.55 11.29 71.13
CA MET A 161 -24.44 12.22 70.93
C MET A 161 -23.22 11.43 70.47
N ALA A 162 -22.44 11.96 69.54
CA ALA A 162 -21.04 11.52 69.40
C ALA A 162 -20.19 12.38 70.34
N HIS A 163 -19.45 11.74 71.23
CA HIS A 163 -18.50 12.40 72.11
C HIS A 163 -17.08 12.01 71.70
N MET A 164 -16.27 13.04 71.50
CA MET A 164 -14.85 12.90 71.25
C MET A 164 -14.12 13.07 72.57
N GLN A 165 -13.52 12.01 73.12
CA GLN A 165 -12.73 12.09 74.34
C GLN A 165 -11.32 11.56 74.11
N THR A 166 -10.33 12.31 74.59
CA THR A 166 -8.98 11.77 74.77
C THR A 166 -8.99 10.94 76.07
N ILE A 167 -8.66 9.64 76.00
CA ILE A 167 -8.72 8.69 77.14
C ILE A 167 -7.74 9.06 78.30
N LYS A 168 -7.11 10.23 78.27
CA LYS A 168 -6.27 10.74 79.37
C LYS A 168 -6.57 12.21 79.69
N GLY A 169 -7.67 12.42 80.42
CA GLY A 169 -7.82 13.51 81.40
C GLY A 169 -8.11 14.90 80.86
N GLY A 170 -9.32 15.39 81.14
CA GLY A 170 -9.64 16.82 81.29
C GLY A 170 -10.17 17.54 80.06
N ASP A 171 -11.49 17.71 80.03
CA ASP A 171 -12.29 18.78 79.40
C ASP A 171 -11.88 19.35 78.04
N THR A 172 -12.55 18.88 76.98
CA THR A 172 -13.52 19.69 76.21
C THR A 172 -14.56 18.75 75.58
N SER A 173 -15.81 18.76 76.07
CA SER A 173 -16.92 18.05 75.43
C SER A 173 -17.63 18.97 74.43
N GLU A 174 -17.49 18.74 73.13
CA GLU A 174 -18.39 19.35 72.15
C GLU A 174 -19.56 18.40 71.87
N ASN A 175 -20.76 18.84 72.24
CA ASN A 175 -22.00 18.18 71.87
C ASN A 175 -22.27 18.46 70.39
N LEU A 176 -21.89 17.52 69.52
CA LEU A 176 -22.04 17.69 68.07
C LEU A 176 -23.50 17.67 67.59
N PHE A 177 -24.43 17.09 68.36
CA PHE A 177 -25.87 17.11 68.07
C PHE A 177 -26.71 16.86 69.34
N THR A 178 -27.91 17.46 69.39
CA THR A 178 -28.95 17.20 70.42
C THR A 178 -30.28 16.96 69.72
N ALA A 179 -30.73 15.71 69.63
CA ALA A 179 -32.13 15.41 69.33
C ALA A 179 -32.97 15.46 70.62
N THR A 180 -34.21 15.97 70.54
CA THR A 180 -35.12 16.00 71.69
C THR A 180 -36.58 15.68 71.33
N TYR A 181 -37.25 15.06 72.32
CA TYR A 181 -38.68 14.96 72.64
C TYR A 181 -39.67 14.20 71.74
N GLY A 182 -40.39 13.27 72.37
CA GLY A 182 -41.67 12.73 71.94
C GLY A 182 -42.45 12.16 73.15
N ASP A 183 -43.69 12.59 73.36
CA ASP A 183 -44.52 12.27 74.53
C ASP A 183 -45.20 10.89 74.49
N LYS A 184 -45.05 10.09 73.40
CA LYS A 184 -45.71 8.78 73.25
C LYS A 184 -44.87 7.81 72.40
N THR A 185 -45.29 6.54 72.37
CA THR A 185 -44.73 5.44 71.55
C THR A 185 -44.51 5.87 70.10
N GLU A 186 -43.29 6.26 69.77
CA GLU A 186 -42.87 6.63 68.42
C GLU A 186 -41.53 5.97 68.11
N SER A 187 -41.41 5.47 66.88
CA SER A 187 -40.15 5.05 66.28
C SER A 187 -39.68 6.15 65.34
N ARG A 188 -38.47 6.68 65.53
CA ARG A 188 -37.88 7.71 64.66
C ARG A 188 -36.51 7.26 64.15
N SER A 189 -36.32 7.28 62.84
CA SER A 189 -35.00 7.13 62.22
C SER A 189 -34.30 8.48 62.24
N ASN A 190 -33.09 8.51 62.79
CA ASN A 190 -32.28 9.71 62.90
C ASN A 190 -30.86 9.43 62.38
N GLY A 191 -30.17 10.51 62.05
CA GLY A 191 -28.74 10.44 61.78
C GLY A 191 -28.09 11.80 61.86
N PHE A 192 -26.77 11.79 62.03
CA PHE A 192 -25.97 13.00 62.07
C PHE A 192 -24.57 12.70 61.50
N THR A 193 -23.88 13.76 61.10
CA THR A 193 -22.48 13.67 60.67
C THR A 193 -21.55 14.34 61.68
N PHE A 194 -20.32 13.85 61.78
CA PHE A 194 -19.26 14.52 62.53
C PHE A 194 -17.92 14.30 61.83
N THR A 195 -16.98 15.24 62.00
CA THR A 195 -15.60 15.07 61.54
C THR A 195 -14.76 14.63 62.72
N SER A 196 -14.09 13.48 62.59
CA SER A 196 -13.27 12.95 63.68
C SER A 196 -11.97 13.74 63.81
N THR A 197 -11.67 14.25 64.99
CA THR A 197 -10.35 14.80 65.36
C THR A 197 -9.48 13.80 66.12
N LEU A 198 -9.97 12.57 66.39
CA LEU A 198 -9.30 11.52 67.17
C LEU A 198 -9.36 10.16 66.44
N SER A 199 -8.57 9.17 66.88
CA SER A 199 -8.62 7.80 66.32
C SER A 199 -9.74 6.95 66.90
N ASP A 200 -10.26 7.34 68.07
CA ASP A 200 -11.30 6.62 68.78
C ASP A 200 -12.35 7.63 69.25
N VAL A 201 -13.62 7.34 68.98
CA VAL A 201 -14.77 8.19 69.28
C VAL A 201 -15.82 7.33 69.98
N ASP A 202 -16.53 7.89 70.96
CA ASP A 202 -17.61 7.20 71.63
C ASP A 202 -18.95 7.73 71.14
N ILE A 203 -19.82 6.84 70.65
CA ILE A 203 -21.23 7.17 70.45
C ILE A 203 -21.94 6.97 71.78
N ILE A 204 -22.33 8.08 72.41
CA ILE A 204 -22.96 8.10 73.72
C ILE A 204 -24.46 8.31 73.56
N THR A 205 -25.24 7.42 74.16
CA THR A 205 -26.67 7.63 74.38
C THR A 205 -26.87 8.03 75.83
N GLU A 206 -27.37 9.24 76.02
CA GLU A 206 -27.84 9.74 77.30
C GLU A 206 -29.34 9.56 77.41
N PHE A 207 -29.75 8.98 78.53
CA PHE A 207 -31.13 8.91 78.96
C PHE A 207 -31.31 9.82 80.17
N GLY A 208 -31.90 10.99 79.95
CA GLY A 208 -32.07 12.06 80.94
C GLY A 208 -33.21 11.82 81.93
N ARG A 209 -33.27 12.69 82.95
CA ARG A 209 -34.18 12.66 84.11
C ARG A 209 -35.60 12.20 83.76
N THR A 210 -35.97 10.98 84.17
CA THR A 210 -37.34 10.50 84.10
C THR A 210 -37.99 10.67 85.48
N LYS A 211 -38.91 11.65 85.61
CA LYS A 211 -39.77 11.73 86.80
C LYS A 211 -40.91 10.73 86.61
N VAL A 212 -40.80 9.55 87.23
CA VAL A 212 -41.95 8.61 87.32
C VAL A 212 -42.69 8.90 88.63
N PHE A 213 -43.95 9.31 88.55
CA PHE A 213 -44.81 9.49 89.72
C PHE A 213 -45.49 8.16 90.13
N GLY A 214 -45.50 7.88 91.44
CA GLY A 214 -46.35 6.88 92.10
C GLY A 214 -45.71 5.49 92.30
N ASP A 215 -45.44 5.10 93.55
CA ASP A 215 -45.01 3.76 93.98
C ASP A 215 -46.10 2.66 93.76
N SER A 216 -47.16 2.92 93.00
CA SER A 216 -48.40 2.11 93.00
C SER A 216 -48.55 1.09 91.85
N ASN A 217 -47.63 1.02 90.87
CA ASN A 217 -47.66 -0.05 89.85
C ASN A 217 -46.31 -0.78 89.70
N PRO A 218 -46.12 -1.98 90.28
CA PRO A 218 -44.88 -2.75 90.18
C PRO A 218 -44.58 -3.28 88.76
N ASN A 219 -45.52 -3.17 87.82
CA ASN A 219 -45.37 -3.61 86.43
C ASN A 219 -45.15 -2.45 85.44
N GLY A 220 -45.11 -1.21 85.92
CA GLY A 220 -44.92 -0.02 85.09
C GLY A 220 -43.48 0.10 84.57
N TYR A 221 -43.29 0.37 83.27
CA TYR A 221 -41.98 0.61 82.69
C TYR A 221 -41.97 1.65 81.58
N ARG A 222 -40.82 2.31 81.43
CA ARG A 222 -40.42 3.10 80.26
C ARG A 222 -39.22 2.44 79.63
N GLN A 223 -39.28 2.16 78.34
CA GLN A 223 -38.21 1.56 77.58
C GLN A 223 -37.84 2.47 76.41
N THR A 224 -36.55 2.69 76.23
CA THR A 224 -36.00 3.35 75.06
C THR A 224 -35.03 2.39 74.39
N VAL A 225 -35.18 2.19 73.09
CA VAL A 225 -34.31 1.33 72.30
C VAL A 225 -33.72 2.15 71.16
N LEU A 226 -32.43 2.44 71.26
CA LEU A 226 -31.63 2.73 70.08
C LEU A 226 -31.35 1.40 69.38
N LYS A 227 -31.69 1.28 68.11
CA LYS A 227 -31.42 0.09 67.30
C LYS A 227 -30.93 0.49 65.92
N ASN A 228 -30.42 -0.48 65.16
CA ASN A 228 -29.89 -0.26 63.83
C ASN A 228 -28.78 0.81 63.77
N LEU A 229 -28.00 0.96 64.85
CA LEU A 229 -26.85 1.86 64.87
C LEU A 229 -25.84 1.44 63.81
N GLN A 230 -25.55 2.34 62.91
CA GLN A 230 -24.51 2.19 61.91
C GLN A 230 -23.64 3.44 61.91
N VAL A 231 -22.33 3.22 61.94
CA VAL A 231 -21.36 4.29 61.73
C VAL A 231 -20.53 3.95 60.51
N ARG A 232 -20.50 4.87 59.55
CA ARG A 232 -19.77 4.73 58.29
C ARG A 232 -19.02 6.02 57.97
N GLU A 233 -17.90 5.90 57.27
CA GLU A 233 -17.23 7.07 56.69
C GLU A 233 -18.17 7.74 55.67
N ASP A 234 -18.25 9.06 55.71
CA ASP A 234 -19.02 9.88 54.80
C ASP A 234 -18.11 10.51 53.74
N PHE A 235 -18.21 9.99 52.52
CA PHE A 235 -17.44 10.45 51.37
C PHE A 235 -18.07 11.66 50.66
N SER A 236 -19.11 12.31 51.23
CA SER A 236 -19.79 13.44 50.59
C SER A 236 -18.85 14.56 50.16
N ASP A 237 -17.90 14.94 51.02
CA ASP A 237 -16.97 16.05 50.75
C ASP A 237 -15.96 15.66 49.66
N GLN A 238 -15.39 14.45 49.72
CA GLN A 238 -14.51 13.90 48.69
C GLN A 238 -15.22 13.79 47.33
N ALA A 239 -16.46 13.30 47.31
CA ALA A 239 -17.27 13.20 46.10
C ALA A 239 -17.51 14.59 45.49
N GLN A 240 -17.78 15.59 46.32
CA GLN A 240 -18.00 16.97 45.88
C GLN A 240 -16.72 17.59 45.31
N ASP A 241 -15.55 17.34 45.91
CA ASP A 241 -14.26 17.81 45.41
C ASP A 241 -13.90 17.18 44.06
N MET A 242 -14.05 15.86 43.95
CA MET A 242 -13.78 15.15 42.68
C MET A 242 -14.76 15.57 41.58
N LEU A 243 -16.03 15.76 41.92
CA LEU A 243 -17.03 16.29 41.00
C LEU A 243 -16.63 17.70 40.54
N ASN A 244 -16.28 18.61 41.46
CA ASN A 244 -15.83 19.97 41.12
C ASN A 244 -14.56 19.96 40.25
N ALA A 245 -13.70 18.95 40.39
CA ALA A 245 -12.50 18.81 39.57
C ALA A 245 -12.80 18.51 38.10
N LEU A 246 -13.98 17.95 37.74
CA LEU A 246 -14.39 17.70 36.35
C LEU A 246 -14.67 18.97 35.55
N PHE A 247 -14.72 20.11 36.22
CA PHE A 247 -15.51 21.25 35.80
C PHE A 247 -14.69 22.55 35.89
N THR A 248 -14.89 23.48 34.96
CA THR A 248 -14.02 24.68 34.86
C THR A 248 -14.18 25.65 36.03
N THR A 249 -15.34 25.67 36.67
CA THR A 249 -15.62 26.42 37.90
C THR A 249 -16.34 25.52 38.92
N PRO A 250 -16.42 25.86 40.22
CA PRO A 250 -17.08 25.00 41.23
C PRO A 250 -18.64 24.97 41.19
N ASN A 251 -19.31 25.84 40.42
CA ASN A 251 -20.78 26.03 40.46
C ASN A 251 -21.48 25.54 39.16
N VAL A 252 -21.11 24.37 38.67
CA VAL A 252 -20.77 24.11 37.27
C VAL A 252 -21.87 23.69 36.31
N THR A 253 -21.79 24.19 35.07
CA THR A 253 -22.40 23.57 33.87
C THR A 253 -21.39 23.14 32.80
N THR A 254 -20.13 23.63 32.80
CA THR A 254 -19.15 23.39 31.72
C THR A 254 -18.01 22.46 32.14
N LEU A 255 -17.91 21.30 31.47
CA LEU A 255 -16.87 20.29 31.70
C LEU A 255 -15.50 20.74 31.18
N LYS A 256 -14.42 20.48 31.93
CA LYS A 256 -13.04 20.75 31.48
C LYS A 256 -12.73 20.00 30.17
N SER A 257 -11.85 20.58 29.35
CA SER A 257 -11.28 19.88 28.20
C SER A 257 -10.43 18.70 28.67
N GLY A 258 -10.65 17.50 28.12
CA GLY A 258 -9.88 16.31 28.47
C GLY A 258 -10.54 15.37 29.48
N VAL A 259 -11.67 15.75 30.08
CA VAL A 259 -12.48 14.81 30.89
C VAL A 259 -13.02 13.69 29.99
N THR A 260 -12.74 12.46 30.40
CA THR A 260 -13.05 11.21 29.73
C THR A 260 -14.17 10.45 30.45
N GLN A 261 -14.68 9.38 29.83
CA GLN A 261 -15.62 8.49 30.50
C GLN A 261 -15.02 7.84 31.75
N ALA A 262 -13.71 7.56 31.76
CA ALA A 262 -13.04 6.98 32.92
C ALA A 262 -13.06 7.91 34.13
N ASP A 263 -12.90 9.23 33.91
CA ASP A 263 -12.97 10.23 34.98
C ASP A 263 -14.40 10.30 35.56
N ILE A 264 -15.41 10.21 34.69
CA ILE A 264 -16.82 10.16 35.10
C ILE A 264 -17.12 8.90 35.93
N ASP A 265 -16.61 7.74 35.51
CA ASP A 265 -16.79 6.47 36.20
C ASP A 265 -16.10 6.48 37.58
N GLU A 266 -14.93 7.14 37.69
CA GLU A 266 -14.23 7.33 38.95
C GLU A 266 -15.03 8.17 39.95
N VAL A 267 -15.61 9.30 39.50
CA VAL A 267 -16.50 10.12 40.35
C VAL A 267 -17.77 9.36 40.71
N GLN A 268 -18.35 8.61 39.76
CA GLN A 268 -19.54 7.79 40.02
C GLN A 268 -19.29 6.76 41.13
N ALA A 269 -18.14 6.09 41.12
CA ALA A 269 -17.80 5.10 42.13
C ALA A 269 -17.75 5.69 43.55
N ILE A 270 -17.26 6.93 43.70
CA ILE A 270 -17.23 7.62 45.00
C ILE A 270 -18.63 8.11 45.41
N ILE A 271 -19.42 8.64 44.47
CA ILE A 271 -20.84 8.97 44.73
C ILE A 271 -21.62 7.73 45.17
N ASP A 272 -21.34 6.57 44.59
CA ASP A 272 -21.98 5.32 44.96
C ASP A 272 -21.68 4.89 46.41
N ALA A 273 -20.51 5.26 46.93
CA ALA A 273 -20.08 5.03 48.31
C ALA A 273 -20.62 6.05 49.33
N VAL A 274 -21.25 7.15 48.90
CA VAL A 274 -21.83 8.15 49.82
C VAL A 274 -23.00 7.55 50.59
N VAL A 275 -22.93 7.64 51.93
CA VAL A 275 -23.87 6.99 52.85
C VAL A 275 -25.05 7.86 53.25
N VAL A 276 -24.94 9.18 53.05
CA VAL A 276 -26.03 10.15 53.30
C VAL A 276 -26.92 10.24 52.05
N PRO A 277 -28.18 9.76 52.08
CA PRO A 277 -29.01 9.62 50.87
C PRO A 277 -29.28 10.93 50.14
N GLU A 278 -29.51 12.03 50.88
CA GLU A 278 -29.76 13.35 50.33
C GLU A 278 -28.55 13.88 49.55
N ASN A 279 -27.34 13.75 50.15
CA ASN A 279 -26.09 14.14 49.50
C ASN A 279 -25.80 13.30 48.26
N LYS A 280 -25.98 11.97 48.34
CA LYS A 280 -25.79 11.06 47.20
C LYS A 280 -26.68 11.47 46.02
N THR A 281 -27.95 11.77 46.29
CA THR A 281 -28.91 12.21 45.26
C THR A 281 -28.50 13.55 44.66
N ALA A 282 -28.12 14.53 45.49
CA ALA A 282 -27.68 15.84 45.03
C ALA A 282 -26.41 15.76 44.17
N LEU A 283 -25.43 14.95 44.56
CA LEU A 283 -24.19 14.72 43.82
C LEU A 283 -24.46 13.99 42.50
N GLN A 284 -25.33 12.97 42.50
CA GLN A 284 -25.73 12.25 41.29
C GLN A 284 -26.37 13.20 40.26
N ASN A 285 -27.27 14.07 40.71
CA ASN A 285 -27.93 15.06 39.85
C ASN A 285 -26.94 16.04 39.22
N LYS A 286 -25.85 16.37 39.93
CA LYS A 286 -24.78 17.21 39.38
C LYS A 286 -23.83 16.44 38.44
N LEU A 287 -23.64 15.13 38.63
CA LEU A 287 -22.81 14.30 37.75
C LEU A 287 -23.52 13.96 36.42
N ASN A 288 -24.85 13.82 36.41
CA ASN A 288 -25.62 13.44 35.22
C ASN A 288 -25.38 14.37 33.99
N PRO A 289 -25.36 15.71 34.12
CA PRO A 289 -24.99 16.59 33.01
C PRO A 289 -23.57 16.37 32.48
N ALA A 290 -22.62 15.98 33.33
CA ALA A 290 -21.25 15.66 32.90
C ALA A 290 -21.21 14.37 32.06
N LYS A 291 -21.97 13.34 32.47
CA LYS A 291 -22.15 12.10 31.70
C LYS A 291 -22.69 12.41 30.29
N GLU A 292 -23.73 13.23 30.22
CA GLU A 292 -24.35 13.61 28.96
C GLU A 292 -23.37 14.39 28.06
N GLN A 293 -22.62 15.34 28.62
CA GLN A 293 -21.61 16.10 27.86
C GLN A 293 -20.48 15.21 27.32
N VAL A 294 -19.99 14.23 28.09
CA VAL A 294 -18.95 13.29 27.61
C VAL A 294 -19.49 12.40 26.49
N ALA A 295 -20.74 11.91 26.63
CA ALA A 295 -21.40 11.15 25.59
C ALA A 295 -21.52 11.96 24.29
N VAL A 296 -22.02 13.20 24.36
CA VAL A 296 -22.13 14.10 23.21
C VAL A 296 -20.77 14.39 22.56
N ARG A 297 -19.72 14.67 23.35
CA ARG A 297 -18.36 14.87 22.82
C ARG A 297 -17.85 13.66 22.05
N THR A 298 -18.12 12.45 22.55
CA THR A 298 -17.73 11.20 21.89
C THR A 298 -18.48 11.02 20.57
N GLU A 299 -19.79 11.33 20.55
CA GLU A 299 -20.61 11.31 19.34
C GLU A 299 -20.13 12.32 18.29
N ASP A 300 -19.78 13.54 18.70
CA ASP A 300 -19.25 14.59 17.81
C ASP A 300 -17.89 14.22 17.21
N GLN A 301 -16.98 13.66 18.02
CA GLN A 301 -15.68 13.19 17.55
C GLN A 301 -15.84 12.07 16.52
N ALA A 302 -16.70 11.09 16.81
CA ALA A 302 -17.00 10.01 15.87
C ALA A 302 -17.66 10.54 14.59
N LYS A 303 -18.59 11.49 14.69
CA LYS A 303 -19.21 12.15 13.54
C LYS A 303 -18.18 12.84 12.66
N GLN A 304 -17.31 13.66 13.25
CA GLN A 304 -16.26 14.35 12.49
C GLN A 304 -15.32 13.38 11.77
N ALA A 305 -14.93 12.29 12.43
CA ALA A 305 -14.06 11.27 11.84
C ALA A 305 -14.73 10.53 10.67
N VAL A 306 -15.99 10.13 10.83
CA VAL A 306 -16.77 9.46 9.78
C VAL A 306 -17.02 10.40 8.60
N ASP A 307 -17.47 11.63 8.87
CA ASP A 307 -17.72 12.64 7.84
C ASP A 307 -16.47 12.90 7.02
N ALA A 308 -15.29 13.01 7.66
CA ALA A 308 -14.02 13.28 7.00
C ALA A 308 -13.58 12.22 5.97
N LEU A 309 -14.15 11.00 6.00
CA LEU A 309 -13.90 9.95 5.01
C LEU A 309 -14.52 10.27 3.64
N PHE A 310 -15.55 11.14 3.63
CA PHE A 310 -16.36 11.45 2.46
C PHE A 310 -15.99 12.78 1.82
N ASN A 311 -16.30 12.93 0.53
CA ASN A 311 -16.16 14.21 -0.16
C ASN A 311 -17.05 15.27 0.52
N ASN A 312 -16.52 16.49 0.61
CA ASN A 312 -17.14 17.62 1.31
C ASN A 312 -17.48 17.35 2.79
N ASN A 313 -16.86 16.33 3.39
CA ASN A 313 -17.16 15.86 4.73
C ASN A 313 -18.64 15.46 4.92
N MET A 314 -19.24 14.84 3.90
CA MET A 314 -20.67 14.49 3.91
C MET A 314 -20.90 13.03 3.47
N PRO A 315 -21.37 12.13 4.36
CA PRO A 315 -21.72 10.76 4.01
C PRO A 315 -22.80 10.64 2.91
N THR A 316 -23.61 11.69 2.74
CA THR A 316 -24.62 11.78 1.68
C THR A 316 -24.05 12.05 0.28
N SER A 317 -22.77 12.45 0.18
CA SER A 317 -22.10 12.69 -1.12
C SER A 317 -21.98 11.43 -1.99
N ASN A 318 -22.18 10.24 -1.42
CA ASN A 318 -21.98 8.94 -2.08
C ASN A 318 -20.57 8.75 -2.66
N ALA A 319 -19.58 9.52 -2.21
CA ALA A 319 -18.20 9.44 -2.67
C ALA A 319 -17.23 9.63 -1.50
N ILE A 320 -16.19 8.79 -1.46
CA ILE A 320 -15.07 8.95 -0.52
C ILE A 320 -13.98 9.84 -1.11
N LYS A 321 -13.17 10.45 -0.25
CA LYS A 321 -12.00 11.21 -0.69
C LYS A 321 -10.99 10.30 -1.40
N SER A 322 -10.20 10.89 -2.30
CA SER A 322 -9.08 10.18 -2.93
C SER A 322 -8.06 9.67 -1.90
N THR A 323 -7.91 10.38 -0.78
CA THR A 323 -7.02 10.07 0.35
C THR A 323 -7.61 9.10 1.38
N THR A 324 -8.88 8.71 1.26
CA THR A 324 -9.48 7.74 2.18
C THR A 324 -8.83 6.38 1.99
N THR A 325 -8.27 5.83 3.07
CA THR A 325 -7.58 4.54 3.13
C THR A 325 -8.27 3.61 4.11
N GLN A 326 -7.91 2.32 4.09
CA GLN A 326 -8.42 1.35 5.07
C GLN A 326 -8.12 1.80 6.50
N LYS A 327 -6.91 2.29 6.77
CA LYS A 327 -6.51 2.80 8.08
C LYS A 327 -7.41 3.94 8.57
N ALA A 328 -7.82 4.85 7.69
CA ALA A 328 -8.70 5.95 8.06
C ALA A 328 -10.10 5.44 8.48
N ILE A 329 -10.61 4.41 7.80
CA ILE A 329 -11.87 3.75 8.16
C ILE A 329 -11.72 3.03 9.49
N ASP A 330 -10.65 2.27 9.68
CA ASP A 330 -10.38 1.53 10.92
C ASP A 330 -10.21 2.47 12.14
N ASP A 331 -9.59 3.64 11.96
CA ASP A 331 -9.44 4.64 13.01
C ASP A 331 -10.78 5.31 13.37
N ALA A 332 -11.64 5.58 12.38
CA ALA A 332 -12.99 6.09 12.62
C ALA A 332 -13.90 5.03 13.29
N GLN A 333 -13.71 3.74 12.96
CA GLN A 333 -14.42 2.62 13.60
C GLN A 333 -14.20 2.59 15.12
N LYS A 334 -12.96 2.82 15.59
CA LYS A 334 -12.66 2.86 17.04
C LYS A 334 -13.45 3.95 17.77
N LEU A 335 -13.67 5.10 17.13
CA LEU A 335 -14.47 6.20 17.71
C LEU A 335 -15.96 5.86 17.73
N VAL A 336 -16.47 5.22 16.67
CA VAL A 336 -17.86 4.74 16.64
C VAL A 336 -18.11 3.64 17.67
N ASP A 337 -17.13 2.77 17.92
CA ASP A 337 -17.24 1.72 18.93
C ASP A 337 -17.40 2.26 20.36
N ALA A 338 -16.83 3.44 20.65
CA ALA A 338 -16.90 4.12 21.94
C ALA A 338 -18.24 4.83 22.21
N ILE A 339 -19.14 4.95 21.22
CA ILE A 339 -20.46 5.58 21.40
C ILE A 339 -21.36 4.66 22.24
N THR A 340 -21.99 5.22 23.27
CA THR A 340 -22.93 4.51 24.16
C THR A 340 -24.37 4.55 23.66
N ASN A 341 -24.80 5.63 23.00
CA ASN A 341 -26.14 5.74 22.40
C ASN A 341 -26.27 4.80 21.20
N ALA A 342 -27.10 3.76 21.36
CA ALA A 342 -27.28 2.73 20.33
C ALA A 342 -27.78 3.28 18.98
N THR A 343 -28.66 4.28 18.99
CA THR A 343 -29.22 4.88 17.77
C THR A 343 -28.17 5.69 17.02
N VAL A 344 -27.40 6.52 17.73
CA VAL A 344 -26.32 7.31 17.12
C VAL A 344 -25.20 6.39 16.61
N LYS A 345 -24.82 5.38 17.40
CA LYS A 345 -23.85 4.37 17.00
C LYS A 345 -24.28 3.64 15.73
N ALA A 346 -25.53 3.20 15.66
CA ALA A 346 -26.06 2.53 14.47
C ALA A 346 -26.02 3.43 13.23
N ALA A 347 -26.36 4.72 13.37
CA ALA A 347 -26.28 5.68 12.27
C ALA A 347 -24.84 5.89 11.77
N ARG A 348 -23.88 6.06 12.69
CA ARG A 348 -22.45 6.21 12.33
C ARG A 348 -21.86 4.93 11.74
N GLN A 349 -22.27 3.76 12.24
CA GLN A 349 -21.86 2.48 11.69
C GLN A 349 -22.37 2.28 10.25
N ALA A 350 -23.59 2.73 9.95
CA ALA A 350 -24.13 2.68 8.59
C ALA A 350 -23.28 3.53 7.62
N ASP A 351 -22.88 4.74 8.04
CA ASP A 351 -22.00 5.59 7.25
C ASP A 351 -20.59 4.98 7.09
N LEU A 352 -20.01 4.36 8.12
CA LEU A 352 -18.73 3.63 7.99
C LEU A 352 -18.81 2.46 7.02
N ASN A 353 -19.85 1.64 7.11
CA ASN A 353 -20.07 0.51 6.20
C ASN A 353 -20.20 1.01 4.74
N LYS A 354 -20.82 2.17 4.55
CA LYS A 354 -20.90 2.84 3.25
C LYS A 354 -19.52 3.29 2.75
N ALA A 355 -18.70 3.92 3.60
CA ALA A 355 -17.34 4.31 3.25
C ALA A 355 -16.48 3.10 2.84
N GLN A 356 -16.61 1.98 3.58
CA GLN A 356 -15.93 0.72 3.27
C GLN A 356 -16.35 0.17 1.90
N SER A 357 -17.65 0.08 1.65
CA SER A 357 -18.18 -0.36 0.35
C SER A 357 -17.65 0.49 -0.82
N LEU A 358 -17.63 1.82 -0.65
CA LEU A 358 -17.07 2.73 -1.65
C LEU A 358 -15.55 2.57 -1.85
N LEU A 359 -14.80 2.27 -0.78
CA LEU A 359 -13.37 1.98 -0.88
C LEU A 359 -13.11 0.68 -1.64
N ASP A 360 -13.92 -0.35 -1.40
CA ASP A 360 -13.80 -1.64 -2.08
C ASP A 360 -14.18 -1.51 -3.56
N VAL A 361 -15.23 -0.74 -3.89
CA VAL A 361 -15.56 -0.38 -5.28
C VAL A 361 -14.41 0.37 -5.96
N LYS A 362 -13.79 1.33 -5.28
CA LYS A 362 -12.64 2.08 -5.82
C LYS A 362 -11.44 1.18 -6.09
N LYS A 363 -11.14 0.24 -5.18
CA LYS A 363 -10.07 -0.76 -5.37
C LYS A 363 -10.37 -1.67 -6.55
N ALA A 364 -11.60 -2.17 -6.66
CA ALA A 364 -12.04 -3.02 -7.76
C ALA A 364 -11.96 -2.29 -9.12
N ALA A 365 -12.39 -1.03 -9.17
CA ALA A 365 -12.29 -0.21 -10.38
C ALA A 365 -10.83 0.04 -10.80
N ALA A 366 -9.93 0.28 -9.84
CA ALA A 366 -8.50 0.42 -10.12
C ALA A 366 -7.88 -0.87 -10.66
N ALA A 367 -8.23 -2.02 -10.08
CA ALA A 367 -7.79 -3.33 -10.56
C ALA A 367 -8.29 -3.62 -11.99
N ALA A 368 -9.58 -3.39 -12.26
CA ALA A 368 -10.16 -3.57 -13.59
C ALA A 368 -9.51 -2.65 -14.64
N ALA A 369 -9.19 -1.40 -14.26
CA ALA A 369 -8.48 -0.47 -15.15
C ALA A 369 -7.05 -0.93 -15.47
N GLU A 370 -6.36 -1.54 -14.51
CA GLU A 370 -5.03 -2.14 -14.73
C GLU A 370 -5.13 -3.40 -15.62
N GLU A 371 -6.10 -4.29 -15.37
CA GLU A 371 -6.34 -5.46 -16.24
C GLU A 371 -6.62 -5.06 -17.69
N ALA A 372 -7.43 -4.00 -17.90
CA ALA A 372 -7.70 -3.47 -19.22
C ALA A 372 -6.41 -2.95 -19.91
N ARG A 373 -5.56 -2.21 -19.19
CA ARG A 373 -4.26 -1.76 -19.72
C ARG A 373 -3.38 -2.93 -20.11
N GLN A 374 -3.29 -3.96 -19.27
CA GLN A 374 -2.51 -5.17 -19.55
C GLN A 374 -3.03 -5.92 -20.78
N ALA A 375 -4.35 -6.06 -20.92
CA ALA A 375 -4.97 -6.72 -22.06
C ALA A 375 -4.71 -5.96 -23.37
N THR A 376 -4.89 -4.62 -23.37
CA THR A 376 -4.62 -3.78 -24.54
C THR A 376 -3.14 -3.81 -24.93
N ALA A 377 -2.22 -3.71 -23.98
CA ALA A 377 -0.80 -3.80 -24.25
C ALA A 377 -0.42 -5.20 -24.78
N LYS A 378 -0.98 -6.27 -24.20
CA LYS A 378 -0.77 -7.63 -24.70
C LYS A 378 -1.24 -7.78 -26.15
N GLN A 379 -2.45 -7.31 -26.47
CA GLN A 379 -2.96 -7.36 -27.85
C GLN A 379 -2.07 -6.59 -28.83
N ALA A 380 -1.58 -5.40 -28.44
CA ALA A 380 -0.71 -4.59 -29.28
C ALA A 380 0.65 -5.28 -29.52
N VAL A 381 1.28 -5.83 -28.48
CA VAL A 381 2.54 -6.58 -28.59
C VAL A 381 2.36 -7.84 -29.42
N ASP A 382 1.34 -8.65 -29.13
CA ASP A 382 1.02 -9.86 -29.88
C ASP A 382 0.83 -9.57 -31.37
N ALA A 383 0.16 -8.47 -31.72
CA ALA A 383 -0.11 -8.07 -33.10
C ALA A 383 1.15 -7.73 -33.92
N LEU A 384 2.30 -7.49 -33.29
CA LEU A 384 3.59 -7.31 -33.99
C LEU A 384 4.09 -8.61 -34.63
N PHE A 385 3.64 -9.74 -34.11
CA PHE A 385 4.15 -11.06 -34.45
C PHE A 385 3.25 -11.84 -35.42
N THR A 386 3.87 -12.80 -36.11
CA THR A 386 3.13 -13.79 -36.90
C THR A 386 2.24 -14.62 -35.96
N SER A 387 1.03 -14.98 -36.41
CA SER A 387 0.02 -15.67 -35.59
C SER A 387 -0.42 -14.93 -34.32
N ASN A 388 -0.15 -13.62 -34.23
CA ASN A 388 -0.48 -12.78 -33.07
C ASN A 388 0.12 -13.34 -31.77
N SER A 389 1.37 -13.78 -31.79
CA SER A 389 2.05 -14.30 -30.60
C SER A 389 3.56 -14.09 -30.64
N PRO A 390 4.18 -13.58 -29.55
CA PRO A 390 5.63 -13.44 -29.42
C PRO A 390 6.38 -14.78 -29.36
N THR A 391 5.66 -15.90 -29.22
CA THR A 391 6.26 -17.24 -29.34
C THR A 391 6.64 -17.57 -30.78
N SER A 392 6.04 -16.90 -31.77
CA SER A 392 6.54 -16.95 -33.13
C SER A 392 7.87 -16.21 -33.21
N ASN A 393 8.88 -16.82 -33.82
CA ASN A 393 10.18 -16.17 -34.05
C ASN A 393 10.15 -15.32 -35.32
N ALA A 394 9.01 -14.70 -35.63
CA ALA A 394 8.80 -13.91 -36.84
C ALA A 394 7.82 -12.77 -36.59
N ILE A 395 8.15 -11.57 -37.07
CA ILE A 395 7.24 -10.43 -37.10
C ILE A 395 6.37 -10.44 -38.37
N LYS A 396 5.23 -9.74 -38.35
CA LYS A 396 4.43 -9.57 -39.57
C LYS A 396 5.20 -8.72 -40.59
N PRO A 397 4.95 -8.89 -41.90
CA PRO A 397 5.53 -8.01 -42.92
C PRO A 397 5.19 -6.53 -42.72
N THR A 398 4.02 -6.25 -42.14
CA THR A 398 3.51 -4.90 -41.83
C THR A 398 4.05 -4.30 -40.54
N THR A 399 4.84 -5.04 -39.76
CA THR A 399 5.45 -4.53 -38.53
C THR A 399 6.52 -3.51 -38.91
N THR A 400 6.39 -2.31 -38.35
CA THR A 400 7.27 -1.16 -38.58
C THR A 400 7.75 -0.62 -37.24
N GLN A 401 8.78 0.24 -37.25
CA GLN A 401 9.25 0.90 -36.04
C GLN A 401 8.10 1.64 -35.32
N LYS A 402 7.25 2.34 -36.09
CA LYS A 402 6.08 3.03 -35.55
C LYS A 402 5.12 2.08 -34.82
N ALA A 403 4.91 0.87 -35.33
CA ALA A 403 4.05 -0.12 -34.68
C ALA A 403 4.66 -0.59 -33.33
N ILE A 404 5.98 -0.77 -33.27
CA ILE A 404 6.69 -1.11 -32.04
C ILE A 404 6.60 0.05 -31.03
N ASP A 405 6.86 1.28 -31.47
CA ASP A 405 6.80 2.47 -30.61
C ASP A 405 5.39 2.72 -30.05
N ASP A 406 4.34 2.48 -30.85
CA ASP A 406 2.96 2.60 -30.39
C ASP A 406 2.60 1.50 -29.37
N ALA A 407 3.09 0.29 -29.54
CA ALA A 407 2.95 -0.78 -28.54
C ALA A 407 3.76 -0.49 -27.25
N GLN A 408 4.94 0.11 -27.38
CA GLN A 408 5.78 0.52 -26.26
C GLN A 408 5.05 1.51 -25.34
N LYS A 409 4.35 2.51 -25.88
CA LYS A 409 3.54 3.46 -25.07
C LYS A 409 2.49 2.76 -24.22
N LEU A 410 1.88 1.69 -24.74
CA LEU A 410 0.87 0.91 -24.03
C LEU A 410 1.50 0.05 -22.93
N VAL A 411 2.66 -0.55 -23.19
CA VAL A 411 3.45 -1.28 -22.17
C VAL A 411 3.93 -0.34 -21.07
N ASP A 412 4.27 0.90 -21.40
CA ASP A 412 4.74 1.87 -20.43
C ASP A 412 3.67 2.31 -19.41
N ALA A 413 2.41 2.25 -19.80
CA ALA A 413 1.26 2.58 -18.97
C ALA A 413 0.83 1.44 -17.99
N ILE A 414 1.43 0.25 -18.09
CA ILE A 414 1.19 -0.87 -17.16
C ILE A 414 1.82 -0.55 -15.81
N THR A 415 1.06 -0.74 -14.72
CA THR A 415 1.56 -0.51 -13.36
C THR A 415 2.06 -1.78 -12.68
N ASP A 416 1.59 -2.96 -13.08
CA ASP A 416 2.17 -4.23 -12.65
C ASP A 416 3.58 -4.42 -13.26
N ILE A 417 4.59 -4.39 -12.40
CA ILE A 417 6.01 -4.46 -12.80
C ILE A 417 6.33 -5.80 -13.47
N GLY A 418 5.73 -6.90 -12.99
CA GLY A 418 5.97 -8.24 -13.53
C GLY A 418 5.41 -8.39 -14.93
N VAL A 419 4.16 -7.98 -15.15
CA VAL A 419 3.52 -8.00 -16.46
C VAL A 419 4.23 -7.04 -17.42
N LYS A 420 4.59 -5.84 -16.97
CA LYS A 420 5.34 -4.86 -17.77
C LYS A 420 6.66 -5.44 -18.25
N ALA A 421 7.43 -6.09 -17.37
CA ALA A 421 8.71 -6.70 -17.73
C ALA A 421 8.57 -7.79 -18.82
N VAL A 422 7.55 -8.65 -18.71
CA VAL A 422 7.27 -9.68 -19.72
C VAL A 422 6.96 -9.02 -21.07
N ARG A 423 6.08 -8.02 -21.11
CA ARG A 423 5.72 -7.32 -22.36
C ARG A 423 6.90 -6.56 -22.95
N GLN A 424 7.77 -5.99 -22.11
CA GLN A 424 8.99 -5.32 -22.57
C GLN A 424 9.96 -6.29 -23.24
N SER A 425 10.12 -7.50 -22.70
CA SER A 425 10.94 -8.54 -23.33
C SER A 425 10.41 -8.91 -24.71
N ASP A 426 9.10 -9.02 -24.86
CA ASP A 426 8.49 -9.33 -26.15
C ASP A 426 8.64 -8.16 -27.16
N LEU A 427 8.57 -6.90 -26.71
CA LEU A 427 8.88 -5.75 -27.56
C LEU A 427 10.33 -5.73 -28.03
N ASN A 428 11.28 -5.99 -27.13
CA ASN A 428 12.70 -6.08 -27.48
C ASN A 428 12.95 -7.20 -28.51
N LYS A 429 12.22 -8.31 -28.39
CA LYS A 429 12.25 -9.39 -29.38
C LYS A 429 11.73 -8.93 -30.74
N ALA A 430 10.60 -8.22 -30.79
CA ALA A 430 10.06 -7.67 -32.03
C ALA A 430 11.03 -6.67 -32.67
N GLN A 431 11.68 -5.83 -31.87
CA GLN A 431 12.69 -4.87 -32.34
C GLN A 431 13.88 -5.58 -32.99
N ASN A 432 14.47 -6.56 -32.32
CA ASN A 432 15.60 -7.32 -32.86
C ASN A 432 15.24 -8.02 -34.19
N LEU A 433 14.00 -8.53 -34.30
CA LEU A 433 13.52 -9.15 -35.54
C LEU A 433 13.31 -8.13 -36.67
N LEU A 434 12.87 -6.91 -36.35
CA LEU A 434 12.73 -5.82 -37.33
C LEU A 434 14.10 -5.35 -37.82
N ASP A 435 15.06 -5.19 -36.92
CA ASP A 435 16.42 -4.78 -37.27
C ASP A 435 17.07 -5.83 -38.17
N ALA A 436 16.95 -7.11 -37.83
CA ALA A 436 17.45 -8.21 -38.67
C ALA A 436 16.76 -8.27 -40.04
N LYS A 437 15.46 -7.99 -40.10
CA LYS A 437 14.72 -7.91 -41.38
C LYS A 437 15.26 -6.78 -42.25
N ASN A 438 15.44 -5.58 -41.68
CA ASN A 438 15.95 -4.43 -42.40
C ASN A 438 17.39 -4.66 -42.89
N GLU A 439 18.24 -5.30 -42.08
CA GLU A 439 19.61 -5.66 -42.47
C GLU A 439 19.64 -6.67 -43.62
N ALA A 440 18.76 -7.69 -43.58
CA ALA A 440 18.63 -8.65 -44.67
C ALA A 440 18.14 -8.00 -45.97
N GLU A 441 17.15 -7.10 -45.90
CA GLU A 441 16.65 -6.33 -47.05
C GLU A 441 17.76 -5.43 -47.64
N ALA A 442 18.54 -4.75 -46.80
CA ALA A 442 19.67 -3.92 -47.25
C ALA A 442 20.78 -4.76 -47.91
N THR A 443 21.07 -5.93 -47.34
CA THR A 443 22.06 -6.88 -47.90
C THR A 443 21.62 -7.38 -49.28
N GLU A 444 20.34 -7.72 -49.44
CA GLU A 444 19.81 -8.13 -50.74
C GLU A 444 19.86 -6.99 -51.77
N GLN A 445 19.49 -5.76 -51.40
CA GLN A 445 19.59 -4.60 -52.30
C GLN A 445 21.04 -4.35 -52.76
N ALA A 446 22.02 -4.49 -51.87
CA ALA A 446 23.44 -4.36 -52.22
C ALA A 446 23.88 -5.44 -53.21
N LYS A 447 23.43 -6.68 -53.04
CA LYS A 447 23.68 -7.77 -54.01
C LYS A 447 23.05 -7.45 -55.36
N GLN A 448 21.80 -6.99 -55.38
CA GLN A 448 21.11 -6.63 -56.62
C GLN A 448 21.82 -5.49 -57.37
N ALA A 449 22.29 -4.47 -56.64
CA ALA A 449 23.04 -3.36 -57.21
C ALA A 449 24.39 -3.81 -57.79
N ALA A 450 25.15 -4.64 -57.05
CA ALA A 450 26.42 -5.17 -57.51
C ALA A 450 26.26 -6.08 -58.74
N ALA A 451 25.26 -6.96 -58.74
CA ALA A 451 24.94 -7.80 -59.88
C ALA A 451 24.51 -6.97 -61.10
N LYS A 452 23.66 -5.96 -60.90
CA LYS A 452 23.27 -5.03 -61.98
C LYS A 452 24.49 -4.35 -62.59
N GLN A 453 25.37 -3.78 -61.76
CA GLN A 453 26.58 -3.11 -62.23
C GLN A 453 27.48 -4.06 -63.01
N ALA A 454 27.74 -5.26 -62.47
CA ALA A 454 28.59 -6.25 -63.13
C ALA A 454 28.04 -6.64 -64.51
N VAL A 455 26.72 -6.91 -64.61
CA VAL A 455 26.06 -7.24 -65.87
C VAL A 455 26.12 -6.06 -66.84
N ASP A 456 25.78 -4.85 -66.40
CA ASP A 456 25.78 -3.65 -67.24
C ASP A 456 27.17 -3.38 -67.85
N THR A 457 28.24 -3.58 -67.08
CA THR A 457 29.62 -3.35 -67.56
C THR A 457 30.11 -4.31 -68.64
N LEU A 458 29.41 -5.44 -68.88
CA LEU A 458 29.71 -6.33 -70.00
C LEU A 458 29.37 -5.70 -71.36
N PHE A 459 28.48 -4.70 -71.35
CA PHE A 459 27.90 -4.09 -72.53
C PHE A 459 28.52 -2.72 -72.86
N ASN A 460 28.43 -2.32 -74.13
CA ASN A 460 28.79 -0.96 -74.52
C ASN A 460 27.94 0.07 -73.76
N ASN A 461 28.58 1.18 -73.38
CA ASN A 461 28.00 2.25 -72.56
C ASN A 461 27.51 1.81 -71.15
N ASP A 462 27.99 0.67 -70.65
CA ASP A 462 27.66 0.17 -69.31
C ASP A 462 26.15 0.03 -69.10
N THR A 463 25.46 -0.58 -70.07
CA THR A 463 24.01 -0.81 -70.01
C THR A 463 23.60 -2.08 -70.75
N SER A 464 22.89 -2.98 -70.08
CA SER A 464 22.40 -4.24 -70.67
C SER A 464 21.40 -4.07 -71.82
N THR A 465 20.85 -2.86 -72.00
CA THR A 465 20.01 -2.52 -73.15
C THR A 465 20.78 -2.41 -74.47
N SER A 466 22.11 -2.28 -74.42
CA SER A 466 22.95 -2.31 -75.63
C SER A 466 22.84 -3.66 -76.35
N ASN A 467 22.94 -3.63 -77.68
CA ASN A 467 23.00 -4.84 -78.52
C ASN A 467 24.43 -5.28 -78.85
N ALA A 468 25.41 -4.74 -78.15
CA ALA A 468 26.82 -5.09 -78.30
C ALA A 468 27.54 -5.13 -76.93
N ILE A 469 28.41 -6.13 -76.78
CA ILE A 469 29.35 -6.24 -75.66
C ILE A 469 30.60 -5.39 -75.90
N LYS A 470 31.32 -5.03 -74.82
CA LYS A 470 32.60 -4.34 -74.96
C LYS A 470 33.62 -5.24 -75.68
N PRO A 471 34.59 -4.66 -76.41
CA PRO A 471 35.70 -5.42 -76.97
C PRO A 471 36.48 -6.20 -75.89
N THR A 472 36.58 -5.63 -74.69
CA THR A 472 37.28 -6.24 -73.55
C THR A 472 36.52 -7.36 -72.87
N THR A 473 35.20 -7.49 -73.08
CA THR A 473 34.38 -8.51 -72.41
C THR A 473 34.86 -9.91 -72.78
N THR A 474 35.11 -10.74 -71.78
CA THR A 474 35.63 -12.11 -71.87
C THR A 474 34.71 -13.08 -71.15
N GLN A 475 34.90 -14.39 -71.40
CA GLN A 475 34.17 -15.43 -70.67
C GLN A 475 34.37 -15.32 -69.15
N LYS A 476 35.56 -14.89 -68.73
CA LYS A 476 35.86 -14.70 -67.30
C LYS A 476 34.97 -13.61 -66.69
N GLU A 477 34.78 -12.48 -67.37
CA GLU A 477 33.92 -11.40 -66.87
C GLU A 477 32.44 -11.80 -66.82
N ILE A 478 31.95 -12.57 -67.80
CA ILE A 478 30.59 -13.13 -67.77
C ILE A 478 30.43 -14.09 -66.58
N ASN A 479 31.38 -15.00 -66.38
CA ASN A 479 31.36 -15.94 -65.25
C ASN A 479 31.45 -15.20 -63.90
N ASP A 480 32.22 -14.11 -63.82
CA ASP A 480 32.32 -13.30 -62.61
C ASP A 480 30.98 -12.60 -62.29
N ALA A 481 30.28 -12.07 -63.29
CA ALA A 481 28.96 -11.48 -63.14
C ALA A 481 27.88 -12.54 -62.80
N GLN A 482 27.96 -13.73 -63.38
CA GLN A 482 27.08 -14.87 -63.08
C GLN A 482 27.08 -15.22 -61.59
N ARG A 483 28.26 -15.26 -60.95
CA ARG A 483 28.37 -15.54 -59.50
C ARG A 483 27.61 -14.51 -58.64
N LEU A 484 27.57 -13.25 -59.07
CA LEU A 484 26.83 -12.20 -58.36
C LEU A 484 25.31 -12.35 -58.55
N VAL A 485 24.86 -12.68 -59.77
CA VAL A 485 23.45 -12.98 -60.06
C VAL A 485 22.98 -14.22 -59.29
N ASP A 486 23.82 -15.24 -59.18
CA ASP A 486 23.48 -16.46 -58.44
C ASP A 486 23.29 -16.24 -56.94
N ALA A 487 24.01 -15.28 -56.36
CA ALA A 487 23.95 -14.95 -54.94
C ALA A 487 22.72 -14.13 -54.51
N MET A 488 21.94 -13.59 -55.47
CA MET A 488 20.69 -12.87 -55.23
C MET A 488 19.58 -13.80 -54.76
N THR A 489 18.70 -13.30 -53.91
CA THR A 489 17.56 -14.06 -53.37
C THR A 489 16.22 -13.66 -53.98
N ASP A 490 16.08 -12.43 -54.48
CA ASP A 490 14.88 -12.02 -55.23
C ASP A 490 14.83 -12.72 -56.60
N ALA A 491 13.87 -13.64 -56.75
CA ALA A 491 13.75 -14.46 -57.94
C ALA A 491 13.43 -13.65 -59.21
N ALA A 492 12.65 -12.58 -59.11
CA ALA A 492 12.24 -11.78 -60.26
C ALA A 492 13.40 -10.92 -60.76
N VAL A 493 14.10 -10.25 -59.84
CA VAL A 493 15.29 -9.45 -60.19
C VAL A 493 16.40 -10.39 -60.68
N LYS A 494 16.60 -11.54 -60.04
CA LYS A 494 17.57 -12.56 -60.48
C LYS A 494 17.29 -13.04 -61.90
N ALA A 495 16.04 -13.40 -62.22
CA ALA A 495 15.67 -13.80 -63.57
C ALA A 495 15.91 -12.70 -64.61
N ALA A 496 15.59 -11.45 -64.28
CA ALA A 496 15.85 -10.32 -65.17
C ALA A 496 17.34 -10.10 -65.43
N ARG A 497 18.20 -10.23 -64.41
CA ARG A 497 19.66 -10.13 -64.58
C ARG A 497 20.24 -11.34 -65.31
N GLN A 498 19.67 -12.54 -65.13
CA GLN A 498 20.08 -13.74 -65.85
C GLN A 498 19.82 -13.60 -67.36
N ALA A 499 18.68 -13.08 -67.77
CA ALA A 499 18.38 -12.85 -69.19
C ALA A 499 19.40 -11.89 -69.85
N ASP A 500 19.83 -10.87 -69.12
CA ASP A 500 20.86 -9.93 -69.59
C ASP A 500 22.24 -10.62 -69.69
N LEU A 501 22.58 -11.56 -68.79
CA LEU A 501 23.79 -12.38 -68.89
C LEU A 501 23.76 -13.33 -70.09
N ASP A 502 22.64 -14.02 -70.30
CA ASP A 502 22.46 -14.95 -71.42
C ASP A 502 22.60 -14.20 -72.76
N LYS A 503 22.12 -12.95 -72.83
CA LYS A 503 22.34 -12.05 -73.97
C LYS A 503 23.83 -11.73 -74.15
N ALA A 504 24.55 -11.38 -73.09
CA ALA A 504 26.00 -11.11 -73.18
C ALA A 504 26.78 -12.34 -73.64
N GLN A 505 26.42 -13.53 -73.15
CA GLN A 505 27.02 -14.81 -73.54
C GLN A 505 26.79 -15.07 -75.04
N SER A 506 25.56 -14.94 -75.51
CA SER A 506 25.22 -15.13 -76.93
C SER A 506 26.01 -14.19 -77.85
N LEU A 507 26.23 -12.94 -77.42
CA LEU A 507 27.04 -11.96 -78.17
C LEU A 507 28.54 -12.32 -78.16
N LEU A 508 29.06 -12.88 -77.07
CA LEU A 508 30.45 -13.33 -76.98
C LEU A 508 30.69 -14.56 -77.87
N ASP A 509 29.76 -15.51 -77.86
CA ASP A 509 29.82 -16.71 -78.70
C ASP A 509 29.79 -16.31 -80.18
N ALA A 510 28.85 -15.44 -80.58
CA ALA A 510 28.78 -14.92 -81.95
C ALA A 510 30.06 -14.20 -82.40
N ARG A 511 30.70 -13.42 -81.51
CA ARG A 511 31.99 -12.78 -81.82
C ARG A 511 33.10 -13.81 -81.99
N THR A 512 33.12 -14.85 -81.18
CA THR A 512 34.12 -15.92 -81.25
C THR A 512 33.97 -16.72 -82.54
N ASP A 513 32.73 -17.05 -82.91
CA ASP A 513 32.40 -17.73 -84.17
C ASP A 513 32.79 -16.87 -85.38
N GLN A 514 32.54 -15.56 -85.34
CA GLN A 514 32.95 -14.66 -86.42
C GLN A 514 34.48 -14.60 -86.58
N VAL A 515 35.22 -14.59 -85.47
CA VAL A 515 36.70 -14.64 -85.50
C VAL A 515 37.19 -15.94 -86.15
N ALA A 516 36.55 -17.07 -85.84
CA ALA A 516 36.89 -18.35 -86.47
C ALA A 516 36.57 -18.34 -87.98
N ALA A 517 35.37 -17.88 -88.36
CA ALA A 517 34.95 -17.76 -89.75
C ALA A 517 35.87 -16.84 -90.57
N ASP A 518 36.30 -15.71 -90.01
CA ASP A 518 37.23 -14.79 -90.67
C ASP A 518 38.62 -15.43 -90.89
N GLN A 519 39.10 -16.27 -89.97
CA GLN A 519 40.37 -17.00 -90.15
C GLN A 519 40.26 -18.09 -91.22
N GLU A 520 39.14 -18.82 -91.26
CA GLU A 520 38.87 -19.80 -92.32
C GLU A 520 38.76 -19.13 -93.68
N GLN A 521 38.00 -18.03 -93.78
CA GLN A 521 37.85 -17.26 -95.00
C GLN A 521 39.17 -16.63 -95.44
N LYS A 522 40.02 -16.19 -94.49
CA LYS A 522 41.38 -15.74 -94.79
C LYS A 522 42.22 -16.84 -95.43
N ALA A 523 42.10 -18.11 -95.00
CA ALA A 523 42.82 -19.21 -95.62
C ALA A 523 42.36 -19.44 -97.07
N VAL A 524 41.05 -19.34 -97.33
CA VAL A 524 40.47 -19.42 -98.70
C VAL A 524 40.97 -18.28 -99.57
N ALA A 525 40.90 -17.04 -99.09
CA ALA A 525 41.40 -15.87 -99.81
C ALA A 525 42.91 -15.95 -100.07
N ASN A 526 43.69 -16.45 -99.10
CA ASN A 526 45.13 -16.68 -99.25
C ASN A 526 45.42 -17.69 -100.36
N TYR A 527 44.66 -18.80 -100.41
CA TYR A 527 44.79 -19.77 -101.49
C TYR A 527 44.47 -19.14 -102.85
N ALA A 528 43.35 -18.42 -102.97
CA ALA A 528 42.95 -17.77 -104.22
C ALA A 528 44.01 -16.78 -104.73
N VAL A 529 44.51 -15.90 -103.85
CA VAL A 529 45.59 -14.95 -104.19
C VAL A 529 46.86 -15.70 -104.60
N ASN A 530 47.26 -16.73 -103.86
CA ASN A 530 48.45 -17.52 -104.19
C ASN A 530 48.35 -18.19 -105.57
N GLN A 531 47.17 -18.65 -105.99
CA GLN A 531 46.95 -19.27 -107.30
C GLN A 531 47.14 -18.32 -108.48
N LEU A 532 47.20 -17.00 -108.27
CA LEU A 532 47.50 -16.04 -109.33
C LEU A 532 48.97 -16.08 -109.76
N PHE A 533 49.85 -16.64 -108.93
CA PHE A 533 51.30 -16.62 -109.12
C PHE A 533 51.90 -17.96 -109.55
N VAL A 534 53.06 -17.91 -110.22
CA VAL A 534 53.86 -19.10 -110.53
C VAL A 534 54.23 -19.80 -109.22
N SER A 535 54.26 -21.13 -109.24
CA SER A 535 54.49 -21.97 -108.04
C SER A 535 53.54 -21.73 -106.87
N ASN A 536 52.40 -21.07 -107.11
CA ASN A 536 51.40 -20.71 -106.10
C ASN A 536 51.98 -19.89 -104.94
N THR A 537 52.92 -18.99 -105.22
CA THR A 537 53.46 -18.09 -104.20
C THR A 537 53.68 -16.67 -104.73
N PRO A 538 53.13 -15.64 -104.06
CA PRO A 538 53.31 -14.23 -104.43
C PRO A 538 54.78 -13.80 -104.46
N THR A 539 55.63 -14.49 -103.69
CA THR A 539 57.08 -14.20 -103.62
C THR A 539 57.84 -14.45 -104.92
N THR A 540 57.26 -15.20 -105.88
CA THR A 540 57.86 -15.36 -107.22
C THR A 540 57.80 -14.10 -108.06
N ASP A 541 56.95 -13.14 -107.67
CA ASP A 541 56.69 -11.90 -108.40
C ASP A 541 56.40 -12.11 -109.90
N THR A 542 55.83 -13.27 -110.24
CA THR A 542 55.50 -13.66 -111.61
C THR A 542 54.12 -14.31 -111.61
N ILE A 543 53.19 -13.81 -112.42
CA ILE A 543 51.85 -14.38 -112.56
C ILE A 543 51.82 -15.58 -113.52
N LYS A 544 50.86 -16.49 -113.33
CA LYS A 544 50.63 -17.58 -114.29
C LYS A 544 50.14 -17.02 -115.63
N THR A 545 50.34 -17.78 -116.71
CA THR A 545 49.75 -17.45 -118.03
C THR A 545 48.22 -17.48 -118.00
N SER A 546 47.63 -18.35 -117.16
CA SER A 546 46.18 -18.45 -116.95
C SER A 546 45.60 -17.35 -116.07
N THR A 547 46.43 -16.53 -115.42
CA THR A 547 45.94 -15.42 -114.60
C THR A 547 45.45 -14.32 -115.54
N ASP A 548 44.18 -13.95 -115.45
CA ASP A 548 43.52 -12.87 -116.17
C ASP A 548 42.72 -11.98 -115.20
N GLN A 549 41.94 -11.03 -115.73
CA GLN A 549 41.19 -10.11 -114.88
C GLN A 549 40.09 -10.83 -114.07
N GLU A 550 39.46 -11.85 -114.66
CA GLU A 550 38.41 -12.64 -113.99
C GLU A 550 38.98 -13.40 -112.78
N ALA A 551 40.21 -13.92 -112.90
CA ALA A 551 40.92 -14.55 -111.79
C ALA A 551 41.24 -13.56 -110.65
N ILE A 552 41.64 -12.32 -110.97
CA ILE A 552 41.89 -11.27 -109.97
C ILE A 552 40.59 -10.87 -109.26
N ASP A 553 39.53 -10.60 -110.02
CA ASP A 553 38.23 -10.21 -109.48
C ASP A 553 37.65 -11.31 -108.57
N SER A 554 37.85 -12.57 -108.93
CA SER A 554 37.47 -13.73 -108.11
C SER A 554 38.24 -13.77 -106.78
N ALA A 555 39.56 -13.52 -106.79
CA ALA A 555 40.35 -13.44 -105.56
C ALA A 555 39.94 -12.24 -104.68
N GLN A 556 39.63 -11.08 -105.28
CA GLN A 556 39.11 -9.92 -104.55
C GLN A 556 37.79 -10.23 -103.84
N ALA A 557 36.89 -10.97 -104.50
CA ALA A 557 35.62 -11.36 -103.92
C ALA A 557 35.81 -12.21 -102.65
N GLU A 558 36.80 -13.11 -102.62
CA GLU A 558 37.12 -13.89 -101.41
C GLU A 558 37.71 -13.04 -100.28
N ILE A 559 38.56 -12.05 -100.59
CA ILE A 559 39.07 -11.09 -99.58
C ILE A 559 37.92 -10.28 -98.97
N ASN A 560 36.96 -9.86 -99.80
CA ASN A 560 35.84 -9.02 -99.37
C ASN A 560 34.90 -9.73 -98.38
N LYS A 561 34.84 -11.06 -98.40
CA LYS A 561 34.04 -11.88 -97.46
C LYS A 561 34.59 -11.91 -96.03
N ILE A 562 35.86 -11.56 -95.82
CA ILE A 562 36.45 -11.47 -94.48
C ILE A 562 35.82 -10.26 -93.77
N SER A 563 35.34 -10.39 -92.55
CA SER A 563 34.78 -9.25 -91.81
C SER A 563 35.86 -8.39 -91.17
N ASP A 564 36.87 -9.01 -90.54
CA ASP A 564 38.00 -8.33 -89.92
C ASP A 564 38.91 -7.66 -90.98
N PRO A 565 38.98 -6.31 -91.01
CA PRO A 565 39.79 -5.58 -91.97
C PRO A 565 41.30 -5.81 -91.79
N SER A 566 41.75 -6.14 -90.58
CA SER A 566 43.18 -6.38 -90.30
C SER A 566 43.71 -7.63 -91.01
N LEU A 567 42.85 -8.63 -91.20
CA LEU A 567 43.19 -9.86 -91.90
C LEU A 567 43.25 -9.68 -93.43
N LYS A 568 42.67 -8.60 -93.96
CA LYS A 568 42.67 -8.29 -95.41
C LYS A 568 43.98 -7.69 -95.90
N THR A 569 44.69 -6.94 -95.06
CA THR A 569 45.79 -6.07 -95.49
C THR A 569 46.86 -6.81 -96.31
N GLY A 570 47.41 -7.91 -95.80
CA GLY A 570 48.46 -8.66 -96.50
C GLY A 570 47.96 -9.37 -97.76
N LEU A 571 46.71 -9.82 -97.77
CA LEU A 571 46.08 -10.42 -98.95
C LEU A 571 45.88 -9.39 -100.06
N GLN A 572 45.39 -8.21 -99.69
CA GLN A 572 45.14 -7.11 -100.62
C GLN A 572 46.45 -6.64 -101.26
N THR A 573 47.53 -6.49 -100.49
CA THR A 573 48.85 -6.14 -101.04
C THR A 573 49.32 -7.11 -102.13
N ASN A 574 49.17 -8.42 -101.89
CA ASN A 574 49.55 -9.43 -102.88
C ASN A 574 48.63 -9.42 -104.11
N LEU A 575 47.34 -9.18 -103.93
CA LEU A 575 46.38 -9.10 -105.03
C LEU A 575 46.65 -7.87 -105.91
N ASP A 576 46.89 -6.71 -105.30
CA ASP A 576 47.25 -5.47 -106.00
C ASP A 576 48.53 -5.68 -106.83
N ARG A 577 49.52 -6.40 -106.29
CA ARG A 577 50.72 -6.77 -107.03
C ARG A 577 50.44 -7.69 -108.23
N ALA A 578 49.55 -8.66 -108.08
CA ALA A 578 49.14 -9.51 -109.21
C ALA A 578 48.47 -8.67 -110.32
N GLN A 579 47.67 -7.66 -109.95
CA GLN A 579 47.03 -6.74 -110.89
C GLN A 579 48.04 -5.88 -111.65
N GLU A 580 49.07 -5.37 -110.98
CA GLU A 580 50.17 -4.65 -111.63
C GLU A 580 50.86 -5.54 -112.68
N LEU A 581 51.24 -6.76 -112.31
CA LEU A 581 51.91 -7.72 -113.21
C LEU A 581 51.03 -8.11 -114.42
N LEU A 582 49.71 -8.23 -114.22
CA LEU A 582 48.77 -8.47 -115.32
C LEU A 582 48.73 -7.29 -116.30
N ASN A 583 48.68 -6.07 -115.77
CA ASN A 583 48.69 -4.85 -116.58
C ASN A 583 50.00 -4.73 -117.38
N GLU A 584 51.14 -5.03 -116.75
CA GLU A 584 52.45 -5.07 -117.42
C GLU A 584 52.46 -6.11 -118.56
N ARG A 585 52.01 -7.34 -118.29
CA ARG A 585 51.92 -8.41 -119.30
C ARG A 585 51.04 -8.00 -120.48
N ASN A 586 49.86 -7.43 -120.21
CA ASN A 586 48.94 -7.00 -121.26
C ASN A 586 49.51 -5.84 -122.08
N ALA A 587 50.24 -4.91 -121.46
CA ALA A 587 50.95 -3.85 -122.16
C ALA A 587 52.05 -4.40 -123.08
N LEU A 588 52.82 -5.38 -122.61
CA LEU A 588 53.83 -6.08 -123.41
C LEU A 588 53.22 -6.86 -124.57
N THR A 589 52.11 -7.58 -124.35
CA THR A 589 51.37 -8.27 -125.43
C THR A 589 50.91 -7.28 -126.49
N LYS A 590 50.35 -6.14 -126.08
CA LYS A 590 49.93 -5.08 -127.00
C LYS A 590 51.10 -4.48 -127.79
N GLN A 591 52.26 -4.29 -127.15
CA GLN A 591 53.49 -3.85 -127.82
C GLN A 591 54.00 -4.92 -128.80
N ALA A 592 53.95 -6.19 -128.45
CA ALA A 592 54.33 -7.29 -129.32
C ALA A 592 53.39 -7.41 -130.53
N GLU A 593 52.07 -7.27 -130.32
CA GLU A 593 51.09 -7.19 -131.41
C GLU A 593 51.35 -6.00 -132.32
N GLN A 594 51.66 -4.82 -131.76
CA GLN A 594 52.04 -3.63 -132.54
C GLN A 594 53.33 -3.85 -133.34
N ALA A 595 54.37 -4.44 -132.74
CA ALA A 595 55.63 -4.75 -133.43
C ALA A 595 55.43 -5.79 -134.55
N VAL A 596 54.55 -6.78 -134.35
CA VAL A 596 54.14 -7.74 -135.38
C VAL A 596 53.35 -7.02 -136.48
N ASP A 597 52.41 -6.15 -136.15
CA ASP A 597 51.66 -5.36 -137.14
C ASP A 597 52.58 -4.43 -137.94
N GLU A 598 53.65 -3.90 -137.33
CA GLU A 598 54.67 -3.08 -138.00
C GLU A 598 55.57 -3.86 -138.98
N LEU A 599 55.74 -5.17 -138.76
CA LEU A 599 56.49 -6.09 -139.64
C LEU A 599 55.73 -6.40 -140.95
N PHE A 600 54.41 -6.15 -141.03
CA PHE A 600 53.58 -6.41 -142.20
C PHE A 600 53.03 -5.11 -142.84
N ASN A 601 52.90 -5.09 -144.17
CA ASN A 601 52.34 -3.92 -144.88
C ASN A 601 50.86 -3.73 -144.54
N ASN A 602 50.48 -2.51 -144.10
CA ASN A 602 49.10 -2.11 -143.79
C ASN A 602 48.37 -2.96 -142.72
N GLY A 603 49.11 -3.63 -141.83
CA GLY A 603 48.50 -4.44 -140.74
C GLY A 603 47.84 -5.74 -141.21
N ASP A 604 48.05 -6.18 -142.46
CA ASP A 604 47.59 -7.49 -142.93
C ASP A 604 48.54 -8.60 -142.47
N LYS A 605 48.13 -9.34 -141.43
CA LYS A 605 48.90 -10.45 -140.81
C LYS A 605 49.12 -11.65 -141.74
N ASN A 606 48.48 -11.69 -142.92
CA ASN A 606 48.70 -12.68 -143.98
C ASN A 606 49.45 -12.10 -145.19
N GLY A 607 49.87 -10.84 -145.14
CA GLY A 607 50.62 -10.15 -146.19
C GLY A 607 52.11 -10.46 -146.21
N SER A 608 52.82 -9.98 -147.24
CA SER A 608 54.28 -10.08 -147.31
C SER A 608 54.95 -9.21 -146.23
N LEU A 609 55.99 -9.73 -145.57
CA LEU A 609 56.84 -8.95 -144.64
C LEU A 609 57.32 -7.66 -145.31
N LYS A 610 57.42 -6.55 -144.56
CA LYS A 610 58.11 -5.33 -145.02
C LYS A 610 59.53 -5.70 -145.41
N ALA A 611 59.78 -5.81 -146.72
CA ALA A 611 61.10 -6.06 -147.24
C ALA A 611 61.93 -4.78 -147.08
N GLU A 612 62.82 -4.73 -146.07
CA GLU A 612 63.92 -3.77 -146.07
C GLU A 612 64.95 -4.23 -147.11
N ILE A 613 64.60 -4.00 -148.38
CA ILE A 613 65.49 -4.12 -149.52
C ILE A 613 66.49 -2.97 -149.42
N ARG A 614 67.65 -3.21 -148.80
CA ARG A 614 68.87 -2.55 -149.27
C ARG A 614 69.52 -3.42 -150.33
N SER A 615 68.99 -3.26 -151.53
CA SER A 615 69.66 -3.64 -152.76
C SER A 615 70.83 -2.68 -153.02
N ARG A 616 72.04 -3.21 -152.84
CA ARG A 616 73.27 -3.05 -153.65
C ARG A 616 73.61 -1.69 -154.28
N GLY A 617 74.82 -1.23 -153.96
CA GLY A 617 75.69 -0.45 -154.84
C GLY A 617 77.17 -0.77 -154.52
N ASP A 618 77.80 -1.51 -155.43
CA ASP A 618 79.19 -2.01 -155.57
C ASP A 618 79.76 -3.05 -154.58
#